data_AF-M0H8X6-F1
#
_entry.id   AF-M0H8X6-F1
#
_cell.length_a   1.000
_cell.length_b   1.000
_cell.length_c   1.000
_cell.angle_alpha   90.00
_cell.angle_beta   90.00
_cell.angle_gamma   90.00
#
_symmetry.space_group_name_H-M   'P 1'
#
loop_
_entity.id
_entity.type
_entity.pdbx_description
1 polymer ?
#
loop_
_entity_poly.entity_id
_entity_poly.type
_entity_poly.pdbx_seq_one_letter_code
_entity_poly.pdbx_strand_id
1 'polypeptide(L)'
;MHRSQLAALLSVFFLVVAGCSAPASTPGSTPATADSDATTTADSAAWSWPDDPPTDRLGWEAGYWHNESIDVNQSDGLNATEREAFVARTMARVEVVRDLEFTDPVPVEVISRAEYRNQSDDESDPVHADWNDQVWESLLLVGEDRTIEQVFDEIYGGAVLGYYSPSEDRIVIVSDSDTPAIDRRTLAHELHHALQDQHFGINGSPATQDAQLAENGLVEGDARYVDRLYEDRCDAGEWECVPRPERSSGGGSLDFPVFLTIYTPYSEGPTFVTELHERGGWAAVNDAYENRPVSTEQVLHPERYPDERPVEVTIEDRSSADWVQYDTDPVGDTVGEASIFAMFWKHGAIDKTDLQRNPGPYSAYNYTSGPSAGWGGDLVVPYRPVSDEVAEANPNDRGYVWKTVWDTEKDAEQFEKAYVTTTLKLRLGAKRVAPNTYVIEEGPFADAYRVTRQGDTITVVNAPTVEKLDEIHGQR
;
A
#
# COMPACT_ATOMS: atom_id res chain seq x y z
N MET A 1 0.72 17.61 24.62
CA MET A 1 1.60 18.26 23.61
C MET A 1 2.74 17.27 23.42
N HIS A 2 3.06 16.92 22.17
CA HIS A 2 3.73 15.70 21.70
C HIS A 2 2.76 14.55 21.39
N ARG A 3 2.06 14.75 20.27
CA ARG A 3 1.34 13.74 19.48
C ARG A 3 1.75 13.89 18.00
N SER A 4 2.97 14.35 17.78
CA SER A 4 3.49 14.75 16.47
C SER A 4 4.70 13.88 16.16
N GLN A 5 4.63 13.22 15.00
CA GLN A 5 5.76 12.60 14.28
C GLN A 5 6.24 11.25 14.82
N LEU A 6 5.41 10.21 14.71
CA LEU A 6 5.79 8.83 15.06
C LEU A 6 5.39 7.78 14.01
N ALA A 7 5.25 8.19 12.74
CA ALA A 7 4.98 7.28 11.63
C ALA A 7 5.78 7.65 10.38
N ALA A 8 7.05 8.06 10.50
CA ALA A 8 7.80 8.68 9.40
C ALA A 8 8.17 7.74 8.24
N LEU A 9 7.98 6.41 8.34
CA LEU A 9 8.30 5.49 7.23
C LEU A 9 7.10 5.03 6.40
N LEU A 10 5.86 5.34 6.84
CA LEU A 10 4.62 5.06 6.10
C LEU A 10 3.68 6.28 6.04
N SER A 11 4.07 7.42 6.61
CA SER A 11 3.27 8.65 6.55
C SER A 11 3.29 9.27 5.15
N VAL A 12 2.16 9.10 4.47
CA VAL A 12 1.54 10.12 3.62
C VAL A 12 2.40 10.67 2.47
N PHE A 13 3.15 9.81 1.81
CA PHE A 13 3.43 10.04 0.41
C PHE A 13 2.71 8.93 -0.37
N PHE A 14 1.66 9.32 -1.09
CA PHE A 14 1.03 8.45 -2.09
C PHE A 14 1.97 8.41 -3.29
N LEU A 15 2.97 7.54 -3.18
CA LEU A 15 4.14 7.54 -4.05
C LEU A 15 3.80 6.85 -5.37
N VAL A 16 3.74 7.61 -6.47
CA VAL A 16 3.74 6.99 -7.79
C VAL A 16 5.15 6.55 -8.15
N VAL A 17 5.36 5.25 -8.00
CA VAL A 17 6.58 4.57 -8.40
C VAL A 17 6.59 4.33 -9.92
N ALA A 18 7.74 4.58 -10.57
CA ALA A 18 8.03 4.31 -11.99
C ALA A 18 7.69 2.88 -12.44
N GLY A 19 7.51 1.98 -11.47
CA GLY A 19 7.17 0.57 -11.61
C GLY A 19 5.72 0.19 -11.31
N CYS A 20 4.74 1.09 -11.13
CA CYS A 20 3.33 0.72 -10.91
C CYS A 20 2.62 0.03 -12.11
N SER A 21 3.40 -0.52 -13.03
CA SER A 21 2.97 -1.62 -13.90
C SER A 21 3.51 -2.90 -13.28
N ALA A 22 2.65 -3.73 -12.68
CA ALA A 22 3.00 -5.11 -12.38
C ALA A 22 3.70 -5.73 -13.61
N PRO A 23 4.77 -6.54 -13.45
CA PRO A 23 5.40 -7.21 -14.58
C PRO A 23 4.35 -8.10 -15.27
N ALA A 24 3.75 -7.57 -16.33
CA ALA A 24 2.77 -8.24 -17.15
C ALA A 24 3.49 -8.83 -18.35
N SER A 25 3.57 -10.16 -18.40
CA SER A 25 3.85 -10.86 -19.65
C SER A 25 2.61 -10.74 -20.56
N THR A 26 2.70 -9.89 -21.58
CA THR A 26 1.69 -9.75 -22.64
C THR A 26 1.38 -11.10 -23.31
N PRO A 27 0.13 -11.57 -23.33
CA PRO A 27 -0.31 -12.60 -24.27
C PRO A 27 -0.40 -11.97 -25.66
N GLY A 28 0.23 -12.62 -26.65
CA GLY A 28 0.42 -12.09 -28.00
C GLY A 28 -0.86 -11.67 -28.71
N SER A 29 -0.90 -10.43 -29.19
CA SER A 29 -1.92 -9.94 -30.11
C SER A 29 -1.61 -10.43 -31.53
N THR A 30 -2.52 -11.22 -32.08
CA THR A 30 -2.55 -11.62 -33.50
C THR A 30 -2.87 -10.40 -34.37
N PRO A 31 -2.20 -10.18 -35.52
CA PRO A 31 -2.48 -9.01 -36.35
C PRO A 31 -3.79 -9.20 -37.12
N ALA A 32 -4.72 -8.27 -36.97
CA ALA A 32 -5.89 -8.16 -37.84
C ALA A 32 -5.55 -7.27 -39.04
N THR A 33 -5.80 -7.82 -40.22
CA THR A 33 -5.59 -7.21 -41.55
C THR A 33 -6.54 -6.05 -41.80
N ALA A 34 -6.01 -4.99 -42.40
CA ALA A 34 -6.74 -3.85 -42.93
C ALA A 34 -7.68 -4.28 -44.08
N ASP A 35 -8.88 -3.68 -44.11
CA ASP A 35 -9.60 -3.46 -45.36
C ASP A 35 -10.30 -2.10 -45.33
N SER A 36 -10.35 -1.48 -46.50
CA SER A 36 -10.59 -0.06 -46.77
C SER A 36 -12.04 0.25 -47.20
N ASP A 37 -12.38 1.54 -47.02
CA ASP A 37 -13.44 2.33 -47.68
C ASP A 37 -14.91 2.14 -47.26
N ALA A 38 -15.42 3.16 -46.58
CA ALA A 38 -16.64 3.87 -46.98
C ALA A 38 -16.66 5.29 -46.40
N THR A 39 -16.39 6.28 -47.27
CA THR A 39 -16.56 7.70 -46.99
C THR A 39 -18.02 8.02 -46.70
N THR A 40 -18.32 8.43 -45.46
CA THR A 40 -19.55 9.17 -45.14
C THR A 40 -19.15 10.47 -44.45
N THR A 41 -19.20 11.56 -45.23
CA THR A 41 -19.12 12.92 -44.71
C THR A 41 -20.40 13.21 -43.93
N ALA A 42 -20.37 12.99 -42.63
CA ALA A 42 -21.27 13.63 -41.70
C ALA A 42 -20.67 15.00 -41.36
N ASP A 43 -21.46 16.07 -41.54
CA ASP A 43 -21.16 17.40 -41.02
C ASP A 43 -20.94 17.30 -39.50
N SER A 44 -19.67 17.24 -39.09
CA SER A 44 -19.30 17.55 -37.72
C SER A 44 -19.46 19.06 -37.56
N ALA A 45 -20.60 19.48 -37.01
CA ALA A 45 -20.62 20.74 -36.29
C ALA A 45 -19.47 20.65 -35.28
N ALA A 46 -18.39 21.40 -35.52
CA ALA A 46 -17.24 21.43 -34.63
C ALA A 46 -17.74 21.85 -33.26
N TRP A 47 -17.86 20.88 -32.35
CA TRP A 47 -18.26 21.13 -30.99
C TRP A 47 -17.18 22.05 -30.38
N SER A 48 -17.57 23.27 -30.01
CA SER A 48 -16.74 24.19 -29.23
C SER A 48 -17.17 24.10 -27.78
N TRP A 49 -16.21 24.16 -26.86
CA TRP A 49 -16.50 24.29 -25.43
C TRP A 49 -17.27 25.59 -25.13
N PRO A 50 -17.99 25.68 -23.99
CA PRO A 50 -18.70 26.88 -23.59
C PRO A 50 -17.75 28.07 -23.34
N ASP A 51 -18.30 29.29 -23.34
CA ASP A 51 -17.57 30.46 -22.86
C ASP A 51 -17.17 30.26 -21.38
N ASP A 52 -16.02 30.84 -21.00
CA ASP A 52 -15.53 30.77 -19.62
C ASP A 52 -16.58 31.30 -18.63
N PRO A 53 -16.85 30.55 -17.56
CA PRO A 53 -17.74 30.98 -16.52
C PRO A 53 -17.15 32.15 -15.71
N PRO A 54 -18.00 33.01 -15.11
CA PRO A 54 -17.52 34.12 -14.28
C PRO A 54 -16.88 33.67 -12.94
N THR A 55 -17.09 32.41 -12.56
CA THR A 55 -16.61 31.78 -11.33
C THR A 55 -16.40 30.30 -11.60
N ASP A 56 -15.51 29.72 -10.79
CA ASP A 56 -15.22 28.29 -10.76
C ASP A 56 -16.47 27.42 -10.71
N ARG A 57 -16.39 26.28 -11.40
CA ARG A 57 -17.44 25.26 -11.43
C ARG A 57 -16.90 23.95 -12.02
N LEU A 58 -17.62 22.89 -11.67
CA LEU A 58 -17.32 21.53 -12.07
C LEU A 58 -16.97 21.39 -13.55
N GLY A 59 -15.75 20.93 -13.79
CA GLY A 59 -15.19 20.67 -15.10
C GLY A 59 -14.60 21.90 -15.79
N TRP A 60 -14.37 22.99 -15.06
CA TRP A 60 -13.64 24.18 -15.51
C TRP A 60 -12.65 24.59 -14.43
N GLU A 61 -11.37 24.66 -14.79
CA GLU A 61 -10.29 24.95 -13.84
C GLU A 61 -9.28 25.90 -14.44
N ALA A 62 -8.94 26.97 -13.70
CA ALA A 62 -7.94 27.96 -14.08
C ALA A 62 -7.98 28.43 -15.55
N GLY A 63 -9.19 28.58 -16.13
CA GLY A 63 -9.38 29.03 -17.51
C GLY A 63 -9.46 27.92 -18.56
N TYR A 64 -9.61 26.66 -18.15
CA TYR A 64 -9.70 25.52 -19.08
C TYR A 64 -10.88 24.61 -18.76
N TRP A 65 -11.71 24.33 -19.76
CA TRP A 65 -12.71 23.27 -19.65
C TRP A 65 -12.08 21.87 -19.76
N HIS A 66 -12.67 20.87 -19.12
CA HIS A 66 -12.25 19.48 -19.20
C HIS A 66 -12.11 18.94 -20.65
N ASN A 67 -12.90 19.46 -21.60
CA ASN A 67 -12.90 19.06 -23.02
C ASN A 67 -12.22 20.07 -23.95
N GLU A 68 -11.60 21.13 -23.41
CA GLU A 68 -10.87 22.13 -24.18
C GLU A 68 -9.53 21.58 -24.67
N SER A 69 -9.17 21.93 -25.90
CA SER A 69 -7.88 21.63 -26.49
C SER A 69 -6.80 22.51 -25.86
N ILE A 70 -5.64 21.94 -25.55
CA ILE A 70 -4.49 22.65 -24.99
C ILE A 70 -3.27 22.49 -25.90
N ASP A 71 -2.49 23.56 -26.07
CA ASP A 71 -1.25 23.54 -26.85
C ASP A 71 -0.09 23.08 -25.97
N VAL A 72 0.02 21.75 -25.77
CA VAL A 72 1.03 21.12 -24.91
C VAL A 72 1.81 20.08 -25.69
N ASN A 73 3.14 20.25 -25.75
CA ASN A 73 4.04 19.29 -26.38
C ASN A 73 5.21 18.94 -25.44
N GLN A 74 5.32 17.68 -25.06
CA GLN A 74 6.35 17.22 -24.11
C GLN A 74 7.69 16.83 -24.78
N SER A 75 7.87 17.07 -26.09
CA SER A 75 9.05 16.59 -26.83
C SER A 75 10.39 17.15 -26.35
N ASP A 76 10.38 18.32 -25.74
CA ASP A 76 11.51 19.04 -25.15
C ASP A 76 11.31 19.31 -23.64
N GLY A 77 10.33 18.61 -23.04
CA GLY A 77 9.89 18.81 -21.67
C GLY A 77 8.89 19.96 -21.53
N LEU A 78 8.12 19.98 -20.44
CA LEU A 78 7.09 20.99 -20.21
C LEU A 78 7.72 22.29 -19.70
N ASN A 79 7.49 23.39 -20.43
CA ASN A 79 7.74 24.72 -19.88
C ASN A 79 6.62 25.14 -18.90
N ALA A 80 6.76 26.29 -18.23
CA ALA A 80 5.81 26.73 -17.20
C ALA A 80 4.37 26.88 -17.73
N THR A 81 4.19 27.48 -18.90
CA THR A 81 2.85 27.72 -19.49
C THR A 81 2.21 26.42 -19.96
N GLU A 82 2.98 25.52 -20.58
CA GLU A 82 2.49 24.20 -20.97
C GLU A 82 2.11 23.36 -19.74
N ARG A 83 2.90 23.45 -18.67
CA ARG A 83 2.61 22.77 -17.40
C ARG A 83 1.35 23.32 -16.75
N GLU A 84 1.18 24.64 -16.67
CA GLU A 84 -0.04 25.27 -16.14
C GLU A 84 -1.29 24.82 -16.89
N ALA A 85 -1.28 24.88 -18.23
CA ALA A 85 -2.40 24.43 -19.05
C ALA A 85 -2.69 22.93 -18.88
N PHE A 86 -1.65 22.10 -18.78
CA PHE A 86 -1.80 20.66 -18.61
C PHE A 86 -2.37 20.30 -17.23
N VAL A 87 -1.91 20.96 -16.17
CA VAL A 87 -2.41 20.79 -14.81
C VAL A 87 -3.88 21.20 -14.73
N ALA A 88 -4.20 22.43 -15.14
CA ALA A 88 -5.56 22.96 -15.10
C ALA A 88 -6.57 22.08 -15.85
N ARG A 89 -6.25 21.71 -17.10
CA ARG A 89 -7.13 20.83 -17.88
C ARG A 89 -7.18 19.40 -17.36
N THR A 90 -6.22 18.97 -16.54
CA THR A 90 -6.29 17.66 -15.87
C THR A 90 -7.12 17.74 -14.60
N MET A 91 -7.02 18.82 -13.82
CA MET A 91 -7.91 19.11 -12.68
C MET A 91 -9.37 19.07 -13.11
N ALA A 92 -9.76 19.88 -14.12
CA ALA A 92 -11.12 19.90 -14.65
C ALA A 92 -11.62 18.50 -15.09
N ARG A 93 -10.73 17.63 -15.59
CA ARG A 93 -11.10 16.26 -15.96
C ARG A 93 -11.28 15.35 -14.75
N VAL A 94 -10.41 15.46 -13.75
CA VAL A 94 -10.53 14.73 -12.47
C VAL A 94 -11.87 15.08 -11.82
N GLU A 95 -12.24 16.36 -11.78
CA GLU A 95 -13.55 16.81 -11.28
C GLU A 95 -14.72 16.13 -12.00
N VAL A 96 -14.70 16.12 -13.34
CA VAL A 96 -15.76 15.50 -14.15
C VAL A 96 -15.82 13.99 -13.97
N VAL A 97 -14.68 13.32 -13.75
CA VAL A 97 -14.66 11.88 -13.45
C VAL A 97 -15.26 11.61 -12.08
N ARG A 98 -14.84 12.37 -11.06
CA ARG A 98 -15.10 12.10 -9.64
C ARG A 98 -16.36 12.77 -9.09
N ASP A 99 -16.93 13.71 -9.85
CA ASP A 99 -18.09 14.54 -9.49
C ASP A 99 -17.86 15.38 -8.22
N LEU A 100 -16.67 15.95 -8.09
CA LEU A 100 -16.24 16.82 -6.98
C LEU A 100 -15.40 17.98 -7.52
N GLU A 101 -15.58 19.18 -6.95
CA GLU A 101 -14.86 20.41 -7.29
C GLU A 101 -13.57 20.55 -6.49
N PHE A 102 -12.46 21.04 -7.06
CA PHE A 102 -11.36 21.53 -6.21
C PHE A 102 -11.79 22.80 -5.45
N THR A 103 -11.50 22.86 -4.14
CA THR A 103 -11.83 24.05 -3.33
C THR A 103 -10.68 25.04 -3.24
N ASP A 104 -9.46 24.57 -3.48
CA ASP A 104 -8.23 25.33 -3.32
C ASP A 104 -7.23 25.02 -4.45
N PRO A 105 -6.36 25.99 -4.83
CA PRO A 105 -5.33 25.74 -5.84
C PRO A 105 -4.37 24.61 -5.43
N VAL A 106 -3.91 23.83 -6.40
CA VAL A 106 -2.94 22.74 -6.18
C VAL A 106 -1.61 23.07 -6.84
N PRO A 107 -0.61 23.57 -6.10
CA PRO A 107 0.73 23.84 -6.63
C PRO A 107 1.41 22.56 -7.11
N VAL A 108 2.11 22.64 -8.24
CA VAL A 108 2.96 21.56 -8.77
C VAL A 108 4.40 22.03 -8.79
N GLU A 109 5.23 21.42 -7.94
CA GLU A 109 6.65 21.72 -7.81
C GLU A 109 7.51 20.61 -8.41
N VAL A 110 8.72 20.97 -8.86
CA VAL A 110 9.69 20.02 -9.41
C VAL A 110 10.93 20.08 -8.54
N ILE A 111 11.30 18.95 -7.95
CA ILE A 111 12.50 18.82 -7.13
C ILE A 111 13.48 17.83 -7.76
N SER A 112 14.77 18.03 -7.50
CA SER A 112 15.80 17.10 -7.94
C SER A 112 15.75 15.78 -7.16
N ARG A 113 16.30 14.71 -7.73
CA ARG A 113 16.38 13.42 -7.01
C ARG A 113 17.28 13.50 -5.78
N ALA A 114 18.29 14.36 -5.80
CA ALA A 114 19.16 14.60 -4.65
C ALA A 114 18.41 15.29 -3.50
N GLU A 115 17.53 16.23 -3.83
CA GLU A 115 16.68 16.92 -2.86
C GLU A 115 15.66 15.98 -2.24
N TYR A 116 14.97 15.16 -3.06
CA TYR A 116 14.04 14.13 -2.58
C TYR A 116 14.68 13.22 -1.53
N ARG A 117 15.89 12.70 -1.79
CA ARG A 117 16.60 11.82 -0.85
C ARG A 117 16.99 12.52 0.44
N ASN A 118 17.36 13.79 0.37
CA ASN A 118 17.75 14.54 1.57
C ASN A 118 16.53 14.91 2.44
N GLN A 119 15.32 14.93 1.88
CA GLN A 119 14.08 15.15 2.62
C GLN A 119 13.54 13.87 3.25
N SER A 120 13.88 12.68 2.71
CA SER A 120 13.44 11.38 3.25
C SER A 120 14.26 10.89 4.45
N ASP A 121 15.42 11.48 4.73
CA ASP A 121 16.35 11.06 5.80
C ASP A 121 15.95 11.56 7.21
N ASP A 122 14.65 11.74 7.51
CA ASP A 122 14.19 12.14 8.85
C ASP A 122 14.49 11.01 9.87
N GLU A 123 15.17 11.34 10.98
CA GLU A 123 15.62 10.35 11.98
C GLU A 123 14.43 9.61 12.61
N SER A 124 14.40 8.28 12.46
CA SER A 124 13.47 7.39 13.15
C SER A 124 13.80 7.31 14.65
N ASP A 125 12.78 7.21 15.51
CA ASP A 125 12.98 6.90 16.92
C ASP A 125 13.58 5.49 17.05
N PRO A 126 14.80 5.30 17.59
CA PRO A 126 15.45 3.99 17.62
C PRO A 126 14.64 2.92 18.36
N VAL A 127 13.85 3.30 19.38
CA VAL A 127 13.01 2.34 20.12
C VAL A 127 11.86 1.86 19.25
N HIS A 128 11.21 2.77 18.51
CA HIS A 128 10.16 2.43 17.57
C HIS A 128 10.68 1.65 16.35
N ALA A 129 11.87 2.01 15.83
CA ALA A 129 12.49 1.29 14.72
C ALA A 129 12.78 -0.18 15.09
N ASP A 130 13.39 -0.42 16.26
CA ASP A 130 13.65 -1.77 16.79
C ASP A 130 12.35 -2.54 17.07
N TRP A 131 11.30 -1.87 17.58
CA TRP A 131 9.96 -2.46 17.71
C TRP A 131 9.36 -2.87 16.36
N ASN A 132 9.48 -2.02 15.34
CA ASN A 132 8.89 -2.26 14.03
C ASN A 132 9.62 -3.39 13.29
N ASP A 133 10.95 -3.46 13.42
CA ASP A 133 11.74 -4.59 12.90
C ASP A 133 11.20 -5.93 13.44
N GLN A 134 10.83 -6.00 14.72
CA GLN A 134 10.22 -7.20 15.31
C GLN A 134 8.82 -7.51 14.76
N VAL A 135 8.02 -6.49 14.42
CA VAL A 135 6.72 -6.71 13.76
C VAL A 135 6.92 -7.33 12.37
N TRP A 136 7.85 -6.80 11.57
CA TRP A 136 8.17 -7.34 10.23
C TRP A 136 8.86 -8.71 10.26
N GLU A 137 9.64 -8.97 11.32
CA GLU A 137 10.21 -10.29 11.60
C GLU A 137 9.15 -11.33 11.96
N SER A 138 8.09 -10.93 12.69
CA SER A 138 6.99 -11.83 13.03
C SER A 138 6.27 -12.41 11.79
N LEU A 139 6.25 -11.62 10.70
CA LEU A 139 5.74 -12.00 9.39
C LEU A 139 6.77 -12.77 8.54
N LEU A 140 7.99 -12.98 9.06
CA LEU A 140 9.10 -13.62 8.35
C LEU A 140 9.40 -12.93 7.00
N LEU A 141 9.15 -11.61 6.90
CA LEU A 141 9.33 -10.79 5.69
C LEU A 141 10.67 -10.07 5.69
N VAL A 142 11.07 -9.51 6.84
CA VAL A 142 12.39 -8.92 7.08
C VAL A 142 12.99 -9.64 8.28
N GLY A 143 14.20 -10.18 8.14
CA GLY A 143 14.85 -10.90 9.23
C GLY A 143 16.01 -10.08 9.81
N GLU A 144 16.71 -10.64 10.80
CA GLU A 144 17.72 -9.93 11.60
C GLU A 144 18.95 -9.43 10.82
N ASP A 145 19.07 -9.74 9.53
CA ASP A 145 20.21 -9.33 8.68
C ASP A 145 20.11 -7.90 8.12
N ARG A 146 18.95 -7.25 8.27
CA ARG A 146 18.67 -5.88 7.80
C ARG A 146 17.46 -5.29 8.53
N THR A 147 17.30 -3.97 8.49
CA THR A 147 16.13 -3.28 9.09
C THR A 147 15.04 -3.03 8.05
N ILE A 148 13.78 -2.85 8.48
CA ILE A 148 12.69 -2.47 7.57
C ILE A 148 12.94 -1.11 6.92
N GLU A 149 13.58 -0.19 7.63
CA GLU A 149 13.99 1.13 7.11
C GLU A 149 14.89 0.97 5.88
N GLN A 150 15.91 0.11 5.95
CA GLN A 150 16.77 -0.19 4.79
C GLN A 150 15.98 -0.77 3.62
N VAL A 151 14.97 -1.61 3.89
CA VAL A 151 14.12 -2.17 2.84
C VAL A 151 13.23 -1.11 2.20
N PHE A 152 12.66 -0.21 2.99
CA PHE A 152 11.86 0.91 2.47
C PHE A 152 12.71 1.89 1.67
N ASP A 153 13.94 2.20 2.10
CA ASP A 153 14.89 3.01 1.33
C ASP A 153 15.20 2.41 -0.03
N GLU A 154 15.38 1.09 -0.10
CA GLU A 154 15.59 0.36 -1.35
C GLU A 154 14.37 0.45 -2.27
N ILE A 155 13.16 0.33 -1.71
CA ILE A 155 11.89 0.38 -2.46
C ILE A 155 11.62 1.79 -2.98
N TYR A 156 11.72 2.82 -2.13
CA TYR A 156 11.27 4.18 -2.46
C TYR A 156 12.39 5.06 -3.04
N GLY A 157 13.64 4.90 -2.59
CA GLY A 157 14.76 5.80 -2.92
C GLY A 157 15.18 5.86 -4.39
N GLY A 158 14.72 4.92 -5.22
CA GLY A 158 14.97 4.89 -6.66
C GLY A 158 13.72 4.99 -7.54
N ALA A 159 12.54 4.84 -6.96
CA ALA A 159 11.37 4.43 -7.72
C ALA A 159 10.34 5.56 -7.87
N VAL A 160 10.35 6.56 -6.98
CA VAL A 160 9.40 7.67 -6.98
C VAL A 160 9.61 8.61 -8.18
N LEU A 161 8.50 8.90 -8.88
CA LEU A 161 8.39 9.86 -9.98
C LEU A 161 7.64 11.14 -9.58
N GLY A 162 6.71 11.03 -8.65
CA GLY A 162 5.96 12.15 -8.09
C GLY A 162 5.05 11.67 -6.97
N TYR A 163 4.52 12.62 -6.21
CA TYR A 163 3.59 12.40 -5.11
C TYR A 163 2.85 13.69 -4.74
N TYR A 164 1.67 13.56 -4.16
CA TYR A 164 1.01 14.60 -3.39
C TYR A 164 1.49 14.60 -1.93
N SER A 165 1.73 15.79 -1.37
CA SER A 165 2.08 16.01 0.04
C SER A 165 0.90 16.67 0.76
N PRO A 166 0.07 15.91 1.52
CA PRO A 166 -1.03 16.48 2.29
C PRO A 166 -0.60 17.40 3.44
N SER A 167 0.69 17.36 3.81
CA SER A 167 1.22 18.25 4.84
C SER A 167 1.60 19.64 4.32
N GLU A 168 1.76 19.76 3.00
CA GLU A 168 2.21 20.97 2.33
C GLU A 168 1.27 21.41 1.21
N ASP A 169 0.12 20.74 1.08
CA ASP A 169 -0.94 21.00 0.10
C ASP A 169 -0.42 21.14 -1.34
N ARG A 170 0.57 20.32 -1.74
CA ARG A 170 1.23 20.43 -3.05
C ARG A 170 1.60 19.10 -3.67
N ILE A 171 1.67 19.08 -4.99
CA ILE A 171 2.22 17.98 -5.77
C ILE A 171 3.71 18.23 -6.01
N VAL A 172 4.50 17.19 -5.83
CA VAL A 172 5.95 17.17 -6.08
C VAL A 172 6.23 16.21 -7.22
N ILE A 173 6.97 16.69 -8.22
CA ILE A 173 7.49 15.89 -9.33
C ILE A 173 9.00 15.74 -9.15
N VAL A 174 9.49 14.50 -9.16
CA VAL A 174 10.93 14.22 -8.97
C VAL A 174 11.62 14.12 -10.33
N SER A 175 12.37 15.16 -10.68
CA SER A 175 13.08 15.26 -11.97
C SER A 175 14.36 16.08 -11.83
N ASP A 176 15.44 15.62 -12.46
CA ASP A 176 16.70 16.38 -12.55
C ASP A 176 16.69 17.41 -13.71
N SER A 177 15.58 17.50 -14.45
CA SER A 177 15.33 18.51 -15.49
C SER A 177 14.37 19.59 -14.98
N ASP A 178 14.69 20.86 -15.25
CA ASP A 178 13.82 22.02 -14.99
C ASP A 178 12.54 22.01 -15.87
N THR A 179 12.58 21.28 -16.99
CA THR A 179 11.43 21.02 -17.88
C THR A 179 11.11 19.52 -17.88
N PRO A 180 10.42 19.00 -16.85
CA PRO A 180 10.08 17.59 -16.80
C PRO A 180 9.04 17.22 -17.85
N ALA A 181 9.10 15.99 -18.36
CA ALA A 181 7.95 15.35 -18.96
C ALA A 181 7.14 14.66 -17.85
N ILE A 182 5.82 14.83 -17.85
CA ILE A 182 4.91 14.30 -16.84
C ILE A 182 3.99 13.28 -17.51
N ASP A 183 3.89 12.09 -16.92
CA ASP A 183 2.91 11.09 -17.33
C ASP A 183 1.50 11.57 -16.91
N ARG A 184 0.60 11.73 -17.89
CA ARG A 184 -0.76 12.24 -17.64
C ARG A 184 -1.53 11.43 -16.60
N ARG A 185 -1.29 10.12 -16.51
CA ARG A 185 -1.97 9.25 -15.55
C ARG A 185 -1.44 9.53 -14.15
N THR A 186 -0.13 9.68 -14.00
CA THR A 186 0.49 10.11 -12.75
C THR A 186 -0.05 11.46 -12.33
N LEU A 187 -0.10 12.45 -13.22
CA LEU A 187 -0.65 13.77 -12.90
C LEU A 187 -2.12 13.70 -12.44
N ALA A 188 -2.96 12.95 -13.15
CA ALA A 188 -4.36 12.77 -12.76
C ALA A 188 -4.51 12.08 -11.40
N HIS A 189 -3.65 11.10 -11.11
CA HIS A 189 -3.61 10.39 -9.83
C HIS A 189 -3.22 11.32 -8.67
N GLU A 190 -2.15 12.10 -8.80
CA GLU A 190 -1.73 13.05 -7.77
C GLU A 190 -2.72 14.19 -7.56
N LEU A 191 -3.31 14.71 -8.64
CA LEU A 191 -4.37 15.71 -8.54
C LEU A 191 -5.62 15.16 -7.84
N HIS A 192 -5.93 13.89 -8.05
CA HIS A 192 -7.01 13.25 -7.31
C HIS A 192 -6.69 13.12 -5.82
N HIS A 193 -5.43 12.87 -5.41
CA HIS A 193 -5.06 12.95 -4.00
C HIS A 193 -5.27 14.34 -3.40
N ALA A 194 -4.92 15.40 -4.13
CA ALA A 194 -5.22 16.75 -3.70
C ALA A 194 -6.73 16.99 -3.53
N LEU A 195 -7.55 16.48 -4.47
CA LEU A 195 -9.01 16.56 -4.38
C LEU A 195 -9.55 15.78 -3.16
N GLN A 196 -9.04 14.57 -2.91
CA GLN A 196 -9.43 13.76 -1.75
C GLN A 196 -9.10 14.48 -0.44
N ASP A 197 -7.93 15.10 -0.35
CA ASP A 197 -7.50 15.81 0.84
C ASP A 197 -8.38 17.03 1.13
N GLN A 198 -8.71 17.82 0.09
CA GLN A 198 -9.60 18.98 0.20
C GLN A 198 -11.02 18.62 0.68
N HIS A 199 -11.56 17.45 0.28
CA HIS A 199 -12.92 17.05 0.65
C HIS A 199 -13.00 16.19 1.91
N PHE A 200 -12.03 15.31 2.13
CA PHE A 200 -12.13 14.23 3.11
C PHE A 200 -11.02 14.23 4.16
N GLY A 201 -9.91 14.93 3.91
CA GLY A 201 -8.67 14.87 4.69
C GLY A 201 -8.03 13.47 4.63
N ILE A 202 -6.82 13.36 4.13
CA ILE A 202 -6.16 12.05 3.96
C ILE A 202 -4.89 11.87 4.81
N ASN A 203 -4.67 12.78 5.75
CA ASN A 203 -3.54 12.76 6.70
C ASN A 203 -3.82 11.96 7.99
N GLY A 204 -4.61 10.90 7.88
CA GLY A 204 -4.92 10.00 9.00
C GLY A 204 -3.67 9.37 9.62
N SER A 205 -3.76 8.98 10.88
CA SER A 205 -2.73 8.19 11.56
C SER A 205 -3.37 6.96 12.21
N PRO A 206 -3.68 5.92 11.41
CA PRO A 206 -4.28 4.69 11.93
C PRO A 206 -3.38 4.06 12.99
N ALA A 207 -4.01 3.38 13.96
CA ALA A 207 -3.30 2.86 15.13
C ALA A 207 -2.41 1.64 14.82
N THR A 208 -2.68 0.94 13.71
CA THR A 208 -1.99 -0.31 13.34
C THR A 208 -1.60 -0.30 11.86
N GLN A 209 -0.59 -1.10 11.50
CA GLN A 209 -0.17 -1.24 10.10
C GLN A 209 -1.29 -1.81 9.21
N ASP A 210 -2.08 -2.77 9.71
CA ASP A 210 -3.24 -3.28 8.96
C ASP A 210 -4.31 -2.21 8.71
N ALA A 211 -4.66 -1.41 9.72
CA ALA A 211 -5.63 -0.32 9.56
C ALA A 211 -5.09 0.75 8.61
N GLN A 212 -3.77 1.00 8.62
CA GLN A 212 -3.12 1.90 7.68
C GLN A 212 -3.20 1.40 6.24
N LEU A 213 -2.90 0.13 6.00
CA LEU A 213 -3.07 -0.48 4.67
C LEU A 213 -4.54 -0.49 4.23
N ALA A 214 -5.48 -0.68 5.16
CA ALA A 214 -6.91 -0.64 4.88
C ALA A 214 -7.35 0.76 4.42
N GLU A 215 -7.03 1.78 5.20
CA GLU A 215 -7.36 3.17 4.89
C GLU A 215 -6.70 3.62 3.58
N ASN A 216 -5.42 3.27 3.39
CA ASN A 216 -4.75 3.50 2.12
C ASN A 216 -5.46 2.76 0.97
N GLY A 217 -6.05 1.59 1.21
CA GLY A 217 -6.84 0.87 0.22
C GLY A 217 -8.05 1.67 -0.29
N LEU A 218 -8.72 2.45 0.55
CA LEU A 218 -9.75 3.38 0.11
C LEU A 218 -9.15 4.54 -0.69
N VAL A 219 -8.12 5.20 -0.15
CA VAL A 219 -7.52 6.41 -0.75
C VAL A 219 -6.89 6.09 -2.12
N GLU A 220 -6.05 5.07 -2.18
CA GLU A 220 -5.42 4.61 -3.41
C GLU A 220 -6.42 3.97 -4.36
N GLY A 221 -7.39 3.24 -3.83
CA GLY A 221 -8.44 2.65 -4.63
C GLY A 221 -9.24 3.67 -5.43
N ASP A 222 -9.61 4.77 -4.77
CA ASP A 222 -10.37 5.86 -5.39
C ASP A 222 -9.53 6.58 -6.44
N ALA A 223 -8.27 6.92 -6.12
CA ALA A 223 -7.33 7.52 -7.08
C ALA A 223 -7.09 6.65 -8.32
N ARG A 224 -6.89 5.35 -8.12
CA ARG A 224 -6.68 4.39 -9.20
C ARG A 224 -7.93 4.14 -10.04
N TYR A 225 -9.11 4.16 -9.41
CA TYR A 225 -10.36 4.05 -10.15
C TYR A 225 -10.61 5.30 -11.01
N VAL A 226 -10.36 6.50 -10.46
CA VAL A 226 -10.45 7.76 -11.22
C VAL A 226 -9.43 7.81 -12.35
N ASP A 227 -8.16 7.44 -12.11
CA ASP A 227 -7.15 7.42 -13.17
C ASP A 227 -7.51 6.46 -14.31
N ARG A 228 -8.19 5.35 -13.98
CA ARG A 228 -8.65 4.36 -14.95
C ARG A 228 -9.78 4.93 -15.80
N LEU A 229 -10.79 5.50 -15.18
CA LEU A 229 -11.90 6.15 -15.87
C LEU A 229 -11.45 7.35 -16.72
N TYR A 230 -10.38 8.03 -16.30
CA TYR A 230 -9.73 9.08 -17.07
C TYR A 230 -9.06 8.50 -18.33
N GLU A 231 -8.24 7.45 -18.19
CA GLU A 231 -7.56 6.81 -19.33
C GLU A 231 -8.55 6.14 -20.28
N ASP A 232 -9.63 5.53 -19.79
CA ASP A 232 -10.66 4.91 -20.62
C ASP A 232 -11.31 5.96 -21.57
N ARG A 233 -11.51 7.21 -21.12
CA ARG A 233 -12.00 8.31 -21.96
C ARG A 233 -10.96 8.79 -22.98
N CYS A 234 -9.68 8.78 -22.63
CA CYS A 234 -8.60 9.04 -23.58
C CYS A 234 -8.56 7.97 -24.68
N ASP A 235 -8.62 6.69 -24.30
CA ASP A 235 -8.53 5.55 -25.22
C ASP A 235 -9.77 5.45 -26.13
N ALA A 236 -10.95 5.84 -25.62
CA ALA A 236 -12.17 5.94 -26.41
C ALA A 236 -12.17 7.14 -27.40
N GLY A 237 -11.18 8.05 -27.31
CA GLY A 237 -11.11 9.27 -28.11
C GLY A 237 -12.16 10.31 -27.73
N GLU A 238 -12.80 10.18 -26.57
CA GLU A 238 -13.72 11.20 -26.02
C GLU A 238 -12.97 12.47 -25.64
N TRP A 239 -11.69 12.30 -25.26
CA TRP A 239 -10.82 13.38 -24.82
C TRP A 239 -9.54 13.44 -25.64
N GLU A 240 -9.15 14.65 -26.06
CA GLU A 240 -7.81 14.92 -26.58
C GLU A 240 -6.82 14.87 -25.41
N CYS A 241 -6.00 13.81 -25.33
CA CYS A 241 -5.10 13.58 -24.20
C CYS A 241 -3.63 13.80 -24.60
N VAL A 242 -2.89 14.52 -23.74
CA VAL A 242 -1.45 14.73 -23.90
C VAL A 242 -0.75 13.36 -23.98
N PRO A 243 0.12 13.09 -24.96
CA PRO A 243 0.82 11.82 -25.05
C PRO A 243 1.64 11.52 -23.78
N ARG A 244 1.64 10.25 -23.36
CA ARG A 244 2.49 9.79 -22.25
C ARG A 244 3.94 9.71 -22.72
N PRO A 245 4.91 10.11 -21.88
CA PRO A 245 6.32 9.93 -22.20
C PRO A 245 6.65 8.44 -22.31
N GLU A 246 7.65 8.10 -23.14
CA GLU A 246 8.17 6.74 -23.19
C GLU A 246 8.74 6.36 -21.82
N ARG A 247 8.28 5.24 -21.27
CA ARG A 247 8.77 4.75 -19.97
C ARG A 247 10.18 4.19 -20.13
N SER A 248 11.14 4.75 -19.39
CA SER A 248 12.37 4.02 -19.09
C SER A 248 12.07 3.04 -17.97
N SER A 249 12.25 1.74 -18.22
CA SER A 249 12.14 0.75 -17.15
C SER A 249 13.32 0.95 -16.19
N GLY A 250 13.06 1.52 -15.02
CA GLY A 250 14.02 1.59 -13.93
C GLY A 250 14.37 0.17 -13.48
N GLY A 251 15.58 -0.30 -13.80
CA GLY A 251 16.08 -1.61 -13.37
C GLY A 251 16.62 -1.54 -11.96
N GLY A 252 15.74 -1.64 -10.97
CA GLY A 252 16.09 -1.87 -9.57
C GLY A 252 15.73 -3.30 -9.14
N SER A 253 16.51 -3.89 -8.24
CA SER A 253 16.06 -5.06 -7.48
C SER A 253 15.08 -4.57 -6.41
N LEU A 254 13.85 -5.07 -6.46
CA LEU A 254 12.80 -4.75 -5.49
C LEU A 254 12.71 -5.88 -4.47
N ASP A 255 12.62 -5.55 -3.19
CA ASP A 255 12.19 -6.54 -2.20
C ASP A 255 10.71 -6.87 -2.43
N PHE A 256 10.48 -7.87 -3.29
CA PHE A 256 9.13 -8.17 -3.75
C PHE A 256 8.17 -8.58 -2.63
N PRO A 257 8.58 -9.33 -1.58
CA PRO A 257 7.71 -9.64 -0.46
C PRO A 257 7.23 -8.41 0.34
N VAL A 258 8.12 -7.50 0.72
CA VAL A 258 7.72 -6.27 1.41
C VAL A 258 6.91 -5.38 0.47
N PHE A 259 7.34 -5.25 -0.78
CA PHE A 259 6.57 -4.55 -1.83
C PHE A 259 5.16 -5.09 -1.96
N LEU A 260 4.98 -6.42 -1.96
CA LEU A 260 3.67 -7.04 -2.07
C LEU A 260 2.75 -6.62 -0.92
N THR A 261 3.29 -6.40 0.28
CA THR A 261 2.50 -5.93 1.42
C THR A 261 2.03 -4.49 1.21
N ILE A 262 2.97 -3.56 0.96
CA ILE A 262 2.67 -2.13 0.77
C ILE A 262 1.94 -1.82 -0.54
N TYR A 263 1.96 -2.74 -1.51
CA TYR A 263 1.27 -2.59 -2.79
C TYR A 263 -0.19 -3.07 -2.74
N THR A 264 -0.62 -3.69 -1.63
CA THR A 264 -2.02 -4.13 -1.44
C THR A 264 -3.04 -3.02 -1.72
N PRO A 265 -2.88 -1.78 -1.21
CA PRO A 265 -3.79 -0.68 -1.49
C PRO A 265 -3.98 -0.39 -2.98
N TYR A 266 -2.89 -0.39 -3.75
CA TYR A 266 -2.91 -0.13 -5.19
C TYR A 266 -3.48 -1.27 -6.02
N SER A 267 -3.41 -2.50 -5.49
CA SER A 267 -3.96 -3.68 -6.15
C SER A 267 -5.43 -3.86 -5.81
N GLU A 268 -5.81 -3.92 -4.54
CA GLU A 268 -7.16 -4.33 -4.13
C GLU A 268 -8.09 -3.16 -3.83
N GLY A 269 -7.54 -2.00 -3.49
CA GLY A 269 -8.31 -0.76 -3.32
C GLY A 269 -9.21 -0.40 -4.51
N PRO A 270 -8.75 -0.49 -5.78
CA PRO A 270 -9.60 -0.19 -6.94
C PRO A 270 -10.83 -1.10 -7.02
N THR A 271 -10.67 -2.38 -6.66
CA THR A 271 -11.78 -3.34 -6.60
C THR A 271 -12.74 -2.98 -5.47
N PHE A 272 -12.23 -2.65 -4.28
CA PHE A 272 -13.02 -2.16 -3.16
C PHE A 272 -13.86 -0.91 -3.53
N VAL A 273 -13.24 0.10 -4.13
CA VAL A 273 -13.93 1.34 -4.51
C VAL A 273 -14.92 1.12 -5.64
N THR A 274 -14.59 0.26 -6.62
CA THR A 274 -15.53 -0.08 -7.69
C THR A 274 -16.79 -0.74 -7.11
N GLU A 275 -16.64 -1.67 -6.17
CA GLU A 275 -17.77 -2.34 -5.51
C GLU A 275 -18.67 -1.35 -4.75
N LEU A 276 -18.08 -0.38 -4.04
CA LEU A 276 -18.84 0.69 -3.40
C LEU A 276 -19.58 1.56 -4.44
N HIS A 277 -18.88 1.95 -5.51
CA HIS A 277 -19.44 2.75 -6.58
C HIS A 277 -20.58 2.03 -7.32
N GLU A 278 -20.47 0.73 -7.56
CA GLU A 278 -21.55 -0.07 -8.17
C GLU A 278 -22.78 -0.18 -7.26
N ARG A 279 -22.59 -0.20 -5.94
CA ARG A 279 -23.67 -0.29 -4.95
C ARG A 279 -24.44 1.02 -4.78
N GLY A 280 -23.77 2.17 -4.83
CA GLY A 280 -24.39 3.46 -4.49
C GLY A 280 -23.82 4.70 -5.18
N GLY A 281 -23.03 4.53 -6.23
CA GLY A 281 -22.35 5.61 -6.94
C GLY A 281 -21.28 6.31 -6.08
N TRP A 282 -20.85 7.50 -6.51
CA TRP A 282 -19.87 8.30 -5.78
C TRP A 282 -20.30 8.66 -4.35
N ALA A 283 -21.61 8.72 -4.07
CA ALA A 283 -22.10 8.94 -2.71
C ALA A 283 -21.66 7.84 -1.75
N ALA A 284 -21.71 6.56 -2.17
CA ALA A 284 -21.25 5.44 -1.35
C ALA A 284 -19.73 5.44 -1.14
N VAL A 285 -18.96 5.91 -2.14
CA VAL A 285 -17.50 6.09 -2.00
C VAL A 285 -17.20 7.24 -1.03
N ASN A 286 -17.92 8.36 -1.12
CA ASN A 286 -17.78 9.49 -0.20
C ASN A 286 -18.11 9.08 1.25
N ASP A 287 -19.21 8.35 1.46
CA ASP A 287 -19.61 7.84 2.78
C ASP A 287 -18.52 6.93 3.40
N ALA A 288 -17.72 6.25 2.58
CA ALA A 288 -16.62 5.41 3.07
C ALA A 288 -15.48 6.22 3.70
N TYR A 289 -15.29 7.49 3.34
CA TYR A 289 -14.28 8.35 4.01
C TYR A 289 -14.68 8.73 5.44
N GLU A 290 -15.97 8.74 5.75
CA GLU A 290 -16.51 8.93 7.11
C GLU A 290 -16.51 7.63 7.93
N ASN A 291 -16.50 6.48 7.25
CA ASN A 291 -16.48 5.16 7.86
C ASN A 291 -15.38 4.29 7.24
N ARG A 292 -14.13 4.76 7.33
CA ARG A 292 -12.97 4.14 6.65
C ARG A 292 -12.85 2.65 6.97
N PRO A 293 -12.38 1.82 6.00
CA PRO A 293 -12.09 0.43 6.29
C PRO A 293 -11.04 0.32 7.40
N VAL A 294 -11.26 -0.61 8.33
CA VAL A 294 -10.45 -0.76 9.57
C VAL A 294 -9.51 -1.96 9.53
N SER A 295 -9.57 -2.77 8.48
CA SER A 295 -8.67 -3.90 8.25
C SER A 295 -8.49 -4.17 6.77
N THR A 296 -7.35 -4.74 6.38
CA THR A 296 -7.13 -5.15 4.98
C THR A 296 -8.15 -6.19 4.55
N GLU A 297 -8.66 -7.03 5.46
CA GLU A 297 -9.75 -7.97 5.17
C GLU A 297 -10.99 -7.24 4.57
N GLN A 298 -11.37 -6.08 5.08
CA GLN A 298 -12.50 -5.32 4.54
C GLN A 298 -12.25 -4.80 3.11
N VAL A 299 -10.99 -4.53 2.77
CA VAL A 299 -10.58 -4.10 1.42
C VAL A 299 -10.53 -5.32 0.48
N LEU A 300 -10.04 -6.45 0.98
CA LEU A 300 -9.95 -7.72 0.23
C LEU A 300 -11.32 -8.36 -0.04
N HIS A 301 -12.27 -8.17 0.87
CA HIS A 301 -13.62 -8.74 0.83
C HIS A 301 -14.67 -7.61 0.98
N PRO A 302 -14.85 -6.76 -0.05
CA PRO A 302 -15.71 -5.57 0.01
C PRO A 302 -17.18 -5.87 0.33
N GLU A 303 -17.67 -7.09 0.13
CA GLU A 303 -19.01 -7.54 0.52
C GLU A 303 -19.22 -7.63 2.04
N ARG A 304 -18.13 -7.69 2.82
CA ARG A 304 -18.14 -7.75 4.29
C ARG A 304 -18.05 -6.36 4.93
N TYR A 305 -17.56 -5.38 4.19
CA TYR A 305 -17.52 -3.98 4.61
C TYR A 305 -18.93 -3.34 4.59
N PRO A 306 -19.32 -2.56 5.61
CA PRO A 306 -18.53 -2.17 6.79
C PRO A 306 -18.79 -3.01 8.06
N ASP A 307 -19.64 -4.03 7.95
CA ASP A 307 -20.26 -4.70 9.09
C ASP A 307 -19.29 -5.65 9.82
N GLU A 308 -18.46 -6.37 9.07
CA GLU A 308 -17.46 -7.29 9.64
C GLU A 308 -16.23 -6.51 10.06
N ARG A 309 -15.87 -6.57 11.34
CA ARG A 309 -14.73 -5.85 11.93
C ARG A 309 -13.80 -6.84 12.62
N PRO A 310 -12.48 -6.60 12.63
CA PRO A 310 -11.55 -7.47 13.34
C PRO A 310 -11.91 -7.53 14.82
N VAL A 311 -11.78 -8.72 15.41
CA VAL A 311 -11.94 -8.91 16.84
C VAL A 311 -10.75 -8.32 17.59
N GLU A 312 -11.01 -7.73 18.75
CA GLU A 312 -9.95 -7.21 19.61
C GLU A 312 -9.15 -8.37 20.24
N VAL A 313 -7.87 -8.47 19.89
CA VAL A 313 -6.96 -9.50 20.40
C VAL A 313 -6.08 -8.92 21.48
N THR A 314 -6.12 -9.50 22.69
CA THR A 314 -5.23 -9.14 23.79
C THR A 314 -4.25 -10.27 24.11
N ILE A 315 -3.02 -9.91 24.45
CA ILE A 315 -1.98 -10.80 24.99
C ILE A 315 -1.66 -10.37 26.41
N GLU A 316 -1.90 -11.27 27.37
CA GLU A 316 -1.47 -11.08 28.76
C GLU A 316 0.05 -11.18 28.82
N ASP A 317 0.70 -10.17 29.42
CA ASP A 317 2.13 -10.22 29.67
C ASP A 317 2.44 -11.30 30.72
N ARG A 318 3.24 -12.28 30.32
CA ARG A 318 3.68 -13.41 31.14
C ARG A 318 5.18 -13.61 31.01
N SER A 319 5.89 -12.53 30.70
CA SER A 319 7.33 -12.48 30.64
C SER A 319 7.97 -12.58 32.04
N SER A 320 9.23 -12.99 32.09
CA SER A 320 10.06 -12.96 33.29
C SER A 320 10.54 -11.54 33.58
N ALA A 321 11.23 -11.35 34.71
CA ALA A 321 11.80 -10.05 35.06
C ALA A 321 12.95 -9.59 34.14
N ASP A 322 13.45 -10.46 33.25
CA ASP A 322 14.56 -10.16 32.35
C ASP A 322 14.09 -9.58 31.01
N TRP A 323 12.78 -9.64 30.74
CA TRP A 323 12.15 -9.18 29.50
C TRP A 323 11.06 -8.15 29.78
N VAL A 324 10.86 -7.23 28.85
CA VAL A 324 9.78 -6.24 28.89
C VAL A 324 9.19 -6.06 27.49
N GLN A 325 7.92 -5.67 27.43
CA GLN A 325 7.32 -5.13 26.21
C GLN A 325 7.95 -3.77 25.90
N TYR A 326 7.96 -3.38 24.62
CA TYR A 326 8.40 -2.05 24.22
C TYR A 326 7.47 -0.97 24.79
N ASP A 327 8.03 0.17 25.18
CA ASP A 327 7.26 1.34 25.65
C ASP A 327 6.80 2.19 24.45
N THR A 328 5.94 1.59 23.62
CA THR A 328 5.30 2.23 22.46
C THR A 328 3.78 2.32 22.66
N ASP A 329 3.13 3.26 21.97
CA ASP A 329 1.66 3.37 21.93
C ASP A 329 1.17 3.25 20.47
N PRO A 330 0.57 2.11 20.08
CA PRO A 330 0.28 0.93 20.90
C PRO A 330 1.53 0.06 21.21
N VAL A 331 1.41 -0.81 22.23
CA VAL A 331 2.48 -1.74 22.67
C VAL A 331 2.79 -2.85 21.65
N GLY A 332 1.86 -3.10 20.75
CA GLY A 332 1.92 -4.11 19.71
C GLY A 332 1.09 -3.71 18.51
N ASP A 333 1.12 -4.52 17.46
CA ASP A 333 0.53 -4.17 16.17
C ASP A 333 -0.39 -5.25 15.62
N THR A 334 -1.33 -4.86 14.78
CA THR A 334 -2.16 -5.74 13.97
C THR A 334 -1.58 -5.78 12.57
N VAL A 335 -1.18 -6.98 12.11
CA VAL A 335 -0.49 -7.15 10.82
C VAL A 335 -1.46 -7.42 9.67
N GLY A 336 -2.60 -8.05 9.93
CA GLY A 336 -3.69 -8.15 8.97
C GLY A 336 -3.57 -9.26 7.92
N GLU A 337 -4.67 -9.50 7.22
CA GLU A 337 -4.78 -10.55 6.20
C GLU A 337 -3.76 -10.36 5.06
N ALA A 338 -3.60 -9.12 4.56
CA ALA A 338 -2.71 -8.83 3.44
C ALA A 338 -1.23 -9.12 3.74
N SER A 339 -0.75 -8.77 4.93
CA SER A 339 0.63 -9.02 5.35
C SER A 339 0.87 -10.53 5.59
N ILE A 340 -0.12 -11.23 6.15
CA ILE A 340 -0.09 -12.70 6.30
C ILE A 340 -0.06 -13.38 4.91
N PHE A 341 -0.83 -12.87 3.94
CA PHE A 341 -0.77 -13.34 2.56
C PHE A 341 0.64 -13.20 1.99
N ALA A 342 1.27 -12.02 2.15
CA ALA A 342 2.63 -11.77 1.67
C ALA A 342 3.67 -12.71 2.31
N MET A 343 3.55 -12.98 3.62
CA MET A 343 4.37 -14.00 4.32
C MET A 343 4.24 -15.36 3.65
N PHE A 344 3.02 -15.84 3.45
CA PHE A 344 2.80 -17.16 2.87
C PHE A 344 3.19 -17.25 1.40
N TRP A 345 3.06 -16.16 0.65
CA TRP A 345 3.55 -16.06 -0.72
C TRP A 345 5.09 -16.13 -0.77
N LYS A 346 5.79 -15.36 0.08
CA LYS A 346 7.26 -15.35 0.17
C LYS A 346 7.80 -16.76 0.40
N HIS A 347 7.19 -17.46 1.35
CA HIS A 347 7.61 -18.81 1.75
C HIS A 347 6.92 -19.91 0.93
N GLY A 348 6.19 -19.58 -0.13
CA GLY A 348 5.63 -20.56 -1.06
C GLY A 348 4.65 -21.55 -0.42
N ALA A 349 3.93 -21.10 0.61
CA ALA A 349 2.70 -21.72 1.08
C ALA A 349 1.48 -21.33 0.22
N ILE A 350 1.62 -20.21 -0.51
CA ILE A 350 0.77 -19.84 -1.66
C ILE A 350 1.59 -20.05 -2.93
N ASP A 351 0.99 -20.62 -3.98
CA ASP A 351 1.69 -20.81 -5.25
C ASP A 351 1.94 -19.45 -5.90
N LYS A 352 3.17 -19.20 -6.37
CA LYS A 352 3.53 -17.91 -6.98
C LYS A 352 2.70 -17.58 -8.21
N THR A 353 2.18 -18.60 -8.90
CA THR A 353 1.29 -18.43 -10.06
C THR A 353 -0.14 -18.05 -9.68
N ASP A 354 -0.53 -18.25 -8.42
CA ASP A 354 -1.86 -17.85 -7.94
C ASP A 354 -1.98 -16.33 -7.84
N LEU A 355 -0.85 -15.63 -7.63
CA LEU A 355 -0.80 -14.18 -7.50
C LEU A 355 -1.40 -13.43 -8.71
N GLN A 356 -1.26 -13.96 -9.92
CA GLN A 356 -1.82 -13.35 -11.14
C GLN A 356 -3.05 -14.10 -11.66
N ARG A 357 -3.52 -15.11 -10.92
CA ARG A 357 -4.66 -15.91 -11.33
C ARG A 357 -5.95 -15.22 -10.88
N ASN A 358 -6.76 -14.81 -11.86
CA ASN A 358 -8.06 -14.18 -11.63
C ASN A 358 -8.00 -13.00 -10.63
N PRO A 359 -7.11 -12.01 -10.81
CA PRO A 359 -6.96 -10.91 -9.85
C PRO A 359 -8.23 -10.06 -9.74
N GLY A 360 -9.03 -9.98 -10.80
CA GLY A 360 -10.18 -9.09 -10.89
C GLY A 360 -9.96 -8.06 -12.00
N PRO A 361 -10.99 -7.28 -12.39
CA PRO A 361 -10.88 -6.31 -13.47
C PRO A 361 -10.00 -5.09 -13.11
N TYR A 362 -9.91 -4.76 -11.82
CA TYR A 362 -9.17 -3.59 -11.34
C TYR A 362 -7.97 -3.93 -10.44
N SER A 363 -7.79 -5.20 -10.08
CA SER A 363 -6.64 -5.65 -9.31
C SER A 363 -5.47 -6.12 -10.18
N ALA A 364 -4.26 -5.82 -9.72
CA ALA A 364 -3.03 -6.30 -10.37
C ALA A 364 -2.68 -7.74 -9.94
N TYR A 365 -3.03 -8.10 -8.70
CA TYR A 365 -2.78 -9.39 -8.10
C TYR A 365 -4.03 -9.95 -7.42
N ASN A 366 -3.96 -11.19 -6.95
CA ASN A 366 -5.02 -11.86 -6.22
C ASN A 366 -4.55 -12.15 -4.79
N TYR A 367 -5.00 -11.36 -3.81
CA TYR A 367 -4.68 -11.50 -2.39
C TYR A 367 -5.68 -12.37 -1.61
N THR A 368 -6.83 -12.69 -2.21
CA THR A 368 -7.93 -13.39 -1.51
C THR A 368 -7.76 -14.91 -1.44
N SER A 369 -6.66 -15.44 -1.99
CA SER A 369 -6.43 -16.88 -2.06
C SER A 369 -5.43 -17.36 -1.01
N GLY A 370 -5.80 -18.38 -0.23
CA GLY A 370 -4.84 -19.18 0.52
C GLY A 370 -5.03 -19.17 2.03
N PRO A 371 -3.98 -19.52 2.79
CA PRO A 371 -4.07 -19.73 4.25
C PRO A 371 -4.16 -18.43 5.08
N SER A 372 -4.26 -17.27 4.45
CA SER A 372 -4.60 -16.00 5.09
C SER A 372 -6.12 -15.74 5.14
N ALA A 373 -6.90 -16.40 4.28
CA ALA A 373 -8.35 -16.19 4.22
C ALA A 373 -9.06 -16.67 5.50
N GLY A 374 -10.06 -15.89 5.94
CA GLY A 374 -10.77 -16.11 7.20
C GLY A 374 -10.01 -15.62 8.42
N TRP A 375 -9.03 -14.74 8.23
CA TRP A 375 -8.42 -13.97 9.32
C TRP A 375 -9.49 -13.11 9.98
N GLY A 376 -9.59 -13.14 11.31
CA GLY A 376 -10.59 -12.36 12.05
C GLY A 376 -10.00 -11.33 13.01
N GLY A 377 -8.67 -11.23 13.12
CA GLY A 377 -7.98 -10.31 14.01
C GLY A 377 -6.66 -10.87 14.55
N ASP A 378 -5.69 -10.00 14.83
CA ASP A 378 -4.44 -10.38 15.47
C ASP A 378 -3.76 -9.28 16.28
N LEU A 379 -2.76 -9.69 17.05
CA LEU A 379 -1.85 -8.81 17.78
C LEU A 379 -0.46 -9.43 17.86
N VAL A 380 0.55 -8.70 17.39
CA VAL A 380 1.98 -8.96 17.60
C VAL A 380 2.46 -8.05 18.72
N VAL A 381 3.01 -8.61 19.79
CA VAL A 381 3.66 -7.85 20.88
C VAL A 381 5.15 -8.20 20.90
N PRO A 382 6.02 -7.28 20.47
CA PRO A 382 7.47 -7.40 20.63
C PRO A 382 7.93 -7.28 22.08
N TYR A 383 9.03 -7.98 22.40
CA TYR A 383 9.71 -8.01 23.69
C TYR A 383 11.21 -7.78 23.50
N ARG A 384 11.80 -7.12 24.47
CA ARG A 384 13.24 -6.83 24.54
C ARG A 384 13.77 -7.01 25.96
N PRO A 385 15.10 -7.00 26.16
CA PRO A 385 15.67 -7.11 27.49
C PRO A 385 15.28 -5.93 28.37
N VAL A 386 15.16 -6.17 29.67
CA VAL A 386 14.58 -5.27 30.69
C VAL A 386 15.18 -3.86 30.77
N SER A 387 16.40 -3.63 30.26
CA SER A 387 17.02 -2.31 30.24
C SER A 387 17.75 -2.03 28.93
N ASP A 388 17.92 -0.75 28.62
CA ASP A 388 18.70 -0.29 27.45
C ASP A 388 20.12 -0.84 27.47
N GLU A 389 20.79 -0.83 28.63
CA GLU A 389 22.16 -1.37 28.78
C GLU A 389 22.22 -2.86 28.40
N VAL A 390 21.23 -3.66 28.81
CA VAL A 390 21.18 -5.09 28.47
C VAL A 390 20.80 -5.29 27.00
N ALA A 391 19.87 -4.50 26.48
CA ALA A 391 19.45 -4.56 25.08
C ALA A 391 20.59 -4.17 24.11
N GLU A 392 21.39 -3.16 24.45
CA GLU A 392 22.57 -2.73 23.69
C GLU A 392 23.68 -3.79 23.75
N ALA A 393 23.87 -4.44 24.90
CA ALA A 393 24.85 -5.51 25.05
C ALA A 393 24.43 -6.81 24.33
N ASN A 394 23.14 -6.99 24.09
CA ASN A 394 22.56 -8.17 23.44
C ASN A 394 21.62 -7.72 22.30
N PRO A 395 22.18 -7.22 21.19
CA PRO A 395 21.39 -6.65 20.09
C PRO A 395 20.42 -7.66 19.46
N ASN A 396 20.75 -8.95 19.51
CA ASN A 396 19.92 -10.03 18.96
C ASN A 396 18.98 -10.65 20.02
N ASP A 397 18.99 -10.16 21.26
CA ASP A 397 18.04 -10.62 22.25
C ASP A 397 16.72 -9.90 22.04
N ARG A 398 15.96 -10.34 21.04
CA ARG A 398 14.63 -9.86 20.70
C ARG A 398 13.67 -11.03 20.60
N GLY A 399 12.38 -10.76 20.68
CA GLY A 399 11.38 -11.78 20.42
C GLY A 399 9.97 -11.19 20.48
N TYR A 400 8.98 -12.03 20.24
CA TYR A 400 7.60 -11.56 20.18
C TYR A 400 6.60 -12.65 20.58
N VAL A 401 5.40 -12.20 20.94
CA VAL A 401 4.21 -13.04 21.00
C VAL A 401 3.24 -12.56 19.94
N TRP A 402 2.91 -13.42 18.98
CA TRP A 402 1.88 -13.15 17.97
C TRP A 402 0.68 -14.05 18.21
N LYS A 403 -0.50 -13.44 18.35
CA LYS A 403 -1.75 -14.15 18.53
C LYS A 403 -2.71 -13.80 17.40
N THR A 404 -3.20 -14.81 16.69
CA THR A 404 -4.18 -14.67 15.60
C THR A 404 -5.49 -15.36 15.94
N VAL A 405 -6.60 -14.79 15.49
CA VAL A 405 -7.96 -15.32 15.61
C VAL A 405 -8.54 -15.47 14.20
N TRP A 406 -9.31 -16.53 13.98
CA TRP A 406 -9.83 -16.91 12.67
C TRP A 406 -11.35 -17.11 12.72
N ASP A 407 -12.03 -16.90 11.59
CA ASP A 407 -13.47 -17.08 11.44
C ASP A 407 -13.94 -18.46 11.88
N THR A 408 -13.12 -19.48 11.60
CA THR A 408 -13.40 -20.87 11.98
C THR A 408 -12.16 -21.63 12.44
N GLU A 409 -12.38 -22.71 13.20
CA GLU A 409 -11.29 -23.64 13.56
C GLU A 409 -10.59 -24.23 12.33
N LYS A 410 -11.30 -24.35 11.20
CA LYS A 410 -10.75 -24.88 9.95
C LYS A 410 -9.78 -23.88 9.30
N ASP A 411 -10.03 -22.58 9.43
CA ASP A 411 -9.15 -21.54 8.90
C ASP A 411 -7.89 -21.44 9.73
N ALA A 412 -8.02 -21.52 11.07
CA ALA A 412 -6.89 -21.70 11.97
C ALA A 412 -6.07 -22.97 11.64
N GLU A 413 -6.70 -24.12 11.36
CA GLU A 413 -5.97 -25.32 10.94
C GLU A 413 -5.20 -25.13 9.62
N GLN A 414 -5.75 -24.35 8.68
CA GLN A 414 -5.08 -24.03 7.42
C GLN A 414 -3.86 -23.13 7.65
N PHE A 415 -4.00 -22.08 8.48
CA PHE A 415 -2.87 -21.25 8.89
C PHE A 415 -1.80 -22.07 9.60
N GLU A 416 -2.15 -22.84 10.63
CA GLU A 416 -1.21 -23.65 11.42
C GLU A 416 -0.41 -24.58 10.50
N LYS A 417 -1.11 -25.26 9.58
CA LYS A 417 -0.47 -26.14 8.62
C LYS A 417 0.47 -25.38 7.69
N ALA A 418 0.05 -24.25 7.13
CA ALA A 418 0.88 -23.44 6.25
C ALA A 418 2.11 -22.90 6.98
N TYR A 419 1.93 -22.33 8.17
CA TYR A 419 2.99 -21.74 8.99
C TYR A 419 3.99 -22.79 9.47
N VAL A 420 3.51 -23.84 10.15
CA VAL A 420 4.39 -24.85 10.75
C VAL A 420 4.97 -25.78 9.69
N THR A 421 4.13 -26.32 8.80
CA THR A 421 4.58 -27.37 7.87
C THR A 421 5.32 -26.77 6.70
N THR A 422 4.75 -25.76 6.04
CA THR A 422 5.35 -25.21 4.83
C THR A 422 6.42 -24.18 5.17
N THR A 423 6.09 -23.14 5.93
CA THR A 423 7.01 -22.04 6.20
C THR A 423 8.16 -22.47 7.12
N LEU A 424 7.89 -22.80 8.38
CA LEU A 424 8.96 -23.12 9.34
C LEU A 424 9.75 -24.37 8.90
N LYS A 425 9.08 -25.51 8.69
CA LYS A 425 9.79 -26.78 8.48
C LYS A 425 10.33 -26.97 7.06
N LEU A 426 9.51 -26.77 6.03
CA LEU A 426 9.92 -27.09 4.66
C LEU A 426 10.78 -26.00 4.02
N ARG A 427 10.56 -24.73 4.37
CA ARG A 427 11.20 -23.59 3.71
C ARG A 427 12.34 -23.02 4.52
N LEU A 428 12.13 -22.84 5.82
CA LEU A 428 13.15 -22.32 6.74
C LEU A 428 13.95 -23.44 7.42
N GLY A 429 13.62 -24.72 7.18
CA GLY A 429 14.39 -25.84 7.69
C GLY A 429 14.26 -26.09 9.20
N ALA A 430 13.24 -25.53 9.85
CA ALA A 430 13.05 -25.64 11.29
C ALA A 430 12.93 -27.10 11.76
N LYS A 431 13.67 -27.44 12.82
CA LYS A 431 13.63 -28.76 13.46
C LYS A 431 12.72 -28.72 14.67
N ARG A 432 11.81 -29.68 14.78
CA ARG A 432 10.99 -29.85 15.98
C ARG A 432 11.83 -30.45 17.10
N VAL A 433 12.04 -29.69 18.18
CA VAL A 433 12.88 -30.10 19.33
C VAL A 433 12.07 -30.52 20.55
N ALA A 434 10.82 -30.04 20.66
CA ALA A 434 9.87 -30.40 21.71
C ALA A 434 8.42 -30.33 21.17
N PRO A 435 7.39 -30.71 21.95
CA PRO A 435 6.01 -30.45 21.57
C PRO A 435 5.80 -28.99 21.19
N ASN A 436 5.22 -28.75 20.01
CA ASN A 436 4.91 -27.43 19.48
C ASN A 436 6.10 -26.46 19.37
N THR A 437 7.34 -26.95 19.51
CA THR A 437 8.54 -26.12 19.58
C THR A 437 9.49 -26.48 18.44
N TYR A 438 9.91 -25.47 17.70
CA TYR A 438 10.68 -25.57 16.47
C TYR A 438 11.89 -24.64 16.57
N VAL A 439 13.03 -25.04 16.01
CA VAL A 439 14.26 -24.22 15.98
C VAL A 439 14.75 -24.11 14.55
N ILE A 440 14.96 -22.88 14.09
CA ILE A 440 15.71 -22.57 12.87
C ILE A 440 17.17 -22.33 13.32
N GLU A 441 18.11 -23.10 12.78
CA GLU A 441 19.50 -23.07 13.27
C GLU A 441 20.36 -21.96 12.64
N GLU A 442 19.99 -21.51 11.43
CA GLU A 442 20.78 -20.56 10.65
C GLU A 442 19.89 -19.76 9.69
N GLY A 443 20.42 -18.61 9.25
CA GLY A 443 19.72 -17.69 8.36
C GLY A 443 19.14 -16.49 9.11
N PRO A 444 18.39 -15.62 8.40
CA PRO A 444 17.92 -14.35 8.93
C PRO A 444 16.72 -14.47 9.90
N PHE A 445 16.24 -15.69 10.14
CA PHE A 445 15.13 -16.00 11.06
C PHE A 445 15.54 -17.10 12.05
N ALA A 446 16.80 -17.08 12.47
CA ALA A 446 17.41 -18.16 13.24
C ALA A 446 17.01 -18.11 14.72
N ASP A 447 15.83 -18.64 15.03
CA ASP A 447 15.25 -18.59 16.38
C ASP A 447 14.59 -19.90 16.82
N ALA A 448 14.14 -19.89 18.08
CA ALA A 448 13.15 -20.82 18.59
C ALA A 448 11.72 -20.27 18.44
N TYR A 449 10.79 -21.15 18.06
CA TYR A 449 9.38 -20.83 17.86
C TYR A 449 8.52 -21.84 18.60
N ARG A 450 7.57 -21.38 19.39
CA ARG A 450 6.49 -22.20 19.96
C ARG A 450 5.16 -21.82 19.33
N VAL A 451 4.51 -22.77 18.66
CA VAL A 451 3.24 -22.57 17.95
C VAL A 451 2.14 -23.42 18.58
N THR A 452 1.14 -22.79 19.19
CA THR A 452 0.02 -23.48 19.83
C THR A 452 -1.31 -23.03 19.25
N ARG A 453 -2.19 -23.98 18.90
CA ARG A 453 -3.57 -23.71 18.51
C ARG A 453 -4.55 -24.11 19.61
N GLN A 454 -5.52 -23.24 19.89
CA GLN A 454 -6.67 -23.51 20.74
C GLN A 454 -7.95 -23.07 20.02
N GLY A 455 -8.70 -24.04 19.48
CA GLY A 455 -9.88 -23.75 18.66
C GLY A 455 -9.50 -23.00 17.38
N ASP A 456 -10.04 -21.80 17.25
CA ASP A 456 -9.84 -20.82 16.17
C ASP A 456 -8.69 -19.83 16.44
N THR A 457 -7.97 -19.99 17.56
CA THR A 457 -6.91 -19.08 17.97
C THR A 457 -5.54 -19.76 17.86
N ILE A 458 -4.54 -19.04 17.33
CA ILE A 458 -3.15 -19.49 17.27
C ILE A 458 -2.27 -18.50 18.02
N THR A 459 -1.29 -19.02 18.75
CA THR A 459 -0.26 -18.23 19.41
C THR A 459 1.11 -18.73 18.98
N VAL A 460 1.91 -17.82 18.45
CA VAL A 460 3.33 -18.00 18.14
C VAL A 460 4.12 -17.22 19.18
N VAL A 461 5.03 -17.90 19.89
CA VAL A 461 6.04 -17.25 20.72
C VAL A 461 7.37 -17.47 20.03
N ASN A 462 8.11 -16.39 19.80
CA ASN A 462 9.45 -16.39 19.23
C ASN A 462 10.45 -15.90 20.26
N ALA A 463 11.64 -16.51 20.28
CA ALA A 463 12.77 -16.09 21.10
C ALA A 463 14.10 -16.62 20.51
N PRO A 464 15.26 -16.03 20.87
CA PRO A 464 16.56 -16.42 20.34
C PRO A 464 16.96 -17.87 20.67
N THR A 465 16.46 -18.40 21.79
CA THR A 465 16.70 -19.78 22.20
C THR A 465 15.45 -20.43 22.78
N VAL A 466 15.46 -21.76 22.85
CA VAL A 466 14.34 -22.55 23.39
C VAL A 466 14.06 -22.20 24.85
N GLU A 467 15.10 -21.92 25.64
CA GLU A 467 14.99 -21.55 27.05
C GLU A 467 14.25 -20.21 27.21
N LYS A 468 14.53 -19.24 26.32
CA LYS A 468 13.97 -17.89 26.36
C LYS A 468 12.49 -17.83 25.96
N LEU A 469 11.95 -18.87 25.30
CA LEU A 469 10.51 -18.96 25.01
C LEU A 469 9.65 -18.88 26.27
N ASP A 470 10.10 -19.48 27.37
CA ASP A 470 9.39 -19.44 28.66
C ASP A 470 9.67 -18.14 29.44
N GLU A 471 10.77 -17.46 29.14
CA GLU A 471 11.08 -16.14 29.68
C GLU A 471 10.26 -15.03 29.01
N ILE A 472 9.95 -15.12 27.72
CA ILE A 472 9.11 -14.14 27.02
C ILE A 472 7.62 -14.38 27.30
N HIS A 473 7.17 -15.65 27.31
CA HIS A 473 5.77 -15.95 27.51
C HIS A 473 5.55 -17.34 28.10
N GLY A 474 5.62 -17.48 29.43
CA GLY A 474 5.57 -18.78 30.12
C GLY A 474 4.37 -19.68 29.75
N GLN A 475 4.40 -20.98 30.06
CA GLN A 475 3.24 -21.86 29.81
C GLN A 475 2.14 -21.70 30.88
N ARG A 476 0.89 -22.02 30.56
CA ARG A 476 -0.24 -22.03 31.51
C ARG A 476 -0.44 -23.41 32.14
#